data_AF-A0A4Q7YFK5-F1
#
_entry.id   AF-A0A4Q7YFK5-F1
#
_cell.length_a   1.000
_cell.length_b   1.000
_cell.length_c   1.000
_cell.angle_alpha   90.00
_cell.angle_beta   90.00
_cell.angle_gamma   90.00
#
_symmetry.space_group_name_H-M   'P 1'
#
loop_
_entity.id
_entity.type
_entity.pdbx_description
1 polymer ?
#
loop_
_entity_poly.entity_id
_entity_poly.type
_entity_poly.pdbx_seq_one_letter_code
_entity_poly.pdbx_strand_id
1 'polypeptide(L)'
;MYFLQSPSVITKELVLEAMTNTGLAVDRLESVIEILGNLTFLGFEVAPNRYEYIFDEQDTQKIRTMAAKTVANSGLISPRYQIHPAFHSYLEVTGKADELTGQLPIPLSVD
;
A
#
# COMPACT_ATOMS: atom_id res chain seq x y z
N MET A 1 17.72 0.34 -9.13
CA MET A 1 16.45 -0.36 -8.85
C MET A 1 15.42 0.26 -9.78
N TYR A 2 15.00 -0.44 -10.83
CA TYR A 2 13.99 0.05 -11.78
C TYR A 2 12.62 -0.46 -11.31
N PHE A 3 11.67 0.45 -11.05
CA PHE A 3 10.33 0.12 -10.56
C PHE A 3 9.31 -0.14 -11.68
N LEU A 4 9.74 -0.14 -12.96
CA LEU A 4 8.93 -0.52 -14.11
C LEU A 4 8.22 -1.86 -13.86
N GLN A 5 6.88 -1.84 -13.86
CA GLN A 5 5.99 -3.00 -13.65
C GLN A 5 5.91 -3.57 -12.23
N SER A 6 6.38 -2.87 -11.20
CA SER A 6 6.20 -3.34 -9.82
C SER A 6 4.72 -3.31 -9.42
N PRO A 7 4.23 -4.30 -8.65
CA PRO A 7 2.83 -4.32 -8.22
C PRO A 7 2.56 -3.19 -7.24
N SER A 8 1.41 -2.51 -7.39
CA SER A 8 0.96 -1.46 -6.46
C SER A 8 0.62 -1.99 -5.07
N VAL A 9 0.41 -3.31 -4.97
CA VAL A 9 0.21 -4.04 -3.73
C VAL A 9 1.42 -4.90 -3.46
N ILE A 10 2.01 -4.74 -2.28
CA ILE A 10 3.21 -5.43 -1.86
C ILE A 10 2.92 -6.25 -0.59
N THR A 11 3.73 -7.28 -0.34
CA THR A 11 3.66 -8.05 0.90
C THR A 11 4.82 -7.71 1.81
N LYS A 12 4.73 -8.15 3.08
CA LYS A 12 5.84 -8.05 4.02
C LYS A 12 7.14 -8.70 3.50
N GLU A 13 7.02 -9.82 2.78
CA GLU A 13 8.17 -10.51 2.18
C GLU A 13 8.85 -9.66 1.11
N LEU A 14 8.07 -8.95 0.29
CA LEU A 14 8.63 -8.06 -0.73
C LEU A 14 9.36 -6.86 -0.11
N VAL A 15 8.84 -6.32 1.00
CA VAL A 15 9.54 -5.27 1.76
C VAL A 15 10.87 -5.80 2.32
N LEU A 16 10.86 -7.01 2.87
CA LEU A 16 12.08 -7.66 3.39
C LEU A 16 13.12 -7.91 2.28
N GLU A 17 12.67 -8.37 1.10
CA GLU A 17 13.54 -8.53 -0.07
C GLU A 17 14.14 -7.18 -0.50
N ALA A 18 13.33 -6.12 -0.57
CA ALA A 18 13.81 -4.77 -0.91
C ALA A 18 14.82 -4.23 0.12
N MET A 19 14.61 -4.48 1.42
CA MET A 19 15.56 -4.13 2.48
C MET A 19 16.89 -4.88 2.31
N THR A 20 16.81 -6.18 2.04
CA THR A 20 18.01 -7.02 1.83
C THR A 20 18.82 -6.52 0.64
N ASN A 21 18.16 -6.17 -0.47
CA ASN A 21 18.80 -5.65 -1.68
C ASN A 21 19.46 -4.28 -1.49
N THR A 22 19.05 -3.52 -0.48
CA THR A 22 19.60 -2.19 -0.16
C THR A 22 20.65 -2.25 0.96
N GLY A 23 20.93 -3.43 1.50
CA GLY A 23 21.86 -3.62 2.62
C GLY A 23 21.30 -3.16 3.98
N LEU A 24 19.98 -2.95 4.08
CA LEU A 24 19.33 -2.63 5.35
C LEU A 24 19.23 -3.89 6.22
N ALA A 25 19.44 -3.71 7.52
CA ALA A 25 19.35 -4.80 8.49
C ALA A 25 17.90 -5.32 8.61
N VAL A 26 17.73 -6.63 8.46
CA VAL A 26 16.42 -7.30 8.39
C VAL A 26 15.62 -7.25 9.70
N ASP A 27 16.31 -7.06 10.82
CA ASP A 27 15.70 -6.89 12.15
C ASP A 27 14.90 -5.57 12.27
N ARG A 28 15.07 -4.64 11.32
CA ARG A 28 14.36 -3.37 11.26
C ARG A 28 13.06 -3.42 10.45
N LEU A 29 12.63 -4.58 9.98
CA LEU A 29 11.50 -4.72 9.07
C LEU A 29 10.23 -4.03 9.58
N GLU A 30 9.87 -4.27 10.85
CA GLU A 30 8.68 -3.64 11.45
C GLU A 30 8.80 -2.12 11.51
N SER A 31 9.97 -1.60 11.89
CA SER A 31 10.22 -0.15 11.93
C SER A 31 10.14 0.48 10.54
N VAL A 32 10.62 -0.21 9.51
CA VAL A 32 10.53 0.28 8.13
C VAL A 32 9.08 0.34 7.67
N ILE A 33 8.29 -0.72 7.91
CA ILE A 33 6.86 -0.74 7.57
C ILE A 33 6.12 0.36 8.33
N GLU A 34 6.42 0.55 9.61
CA GLU A 34 5.85 1.61 10.43
C GLU A 34 6.18 3.01 9.90
N ILE A 35 7.44 3.28 9.56
CA ILE A 35 7.86 4.56 8.98
C ILE A 35 7.14 4.81 7.65
N LEU A 36 7.12 3.82 6.75
CA LEU A 36 6.46 3.95 5.45
C LEU A 36 4.94 4.14 5.60
N GLY A 37 4.31 3.49 6.58
CA GLY A 37 2.90 3.73 6.91
C GLY A 37 2.65 5.14 7.44
N ASN A 38 3.48 5.62 8.37
CA ASN A 38 3.35 6.95 8.98
C ASN A 38 3.64 8.09 7.99
N LEU A 39 4.43 7.84 6.94
CA LEU A 39 4.64 8.77 5.83
C LEU A 39 3.50 8.72 4.78
N THR A 40 2.41 8.00 5.07
CA THR A 40 1.30 7.76 4.14
C THR A 40 1.76 7.08 2.84
N PHE A 41 2.96 6.50 2.83
CA PHE A 41 3.50 5.82 1.64
C PHE A 41 2.86 4.43 1.46
N LEU A 42 2.62 3.72 2.57
CA LEU A 42 1.90 2.45 2.59
C LEU A 42 0.51 2.59 3.22
N GLY A 43 -0.48 2.04 2.54
CA GLY A 43 -1.82 1.76 3.07
C GLY A 43 -1.90 0.32 3.55
N PHE A 44 -2.59 0.09 4.67
CA PHE A 44 -2.77 -1.22 5.27
C PHE A 44 -4.06 -1.86 4.78
N GLU A 45 -4.04 -3.14 4.40
CA GLU A 45 -5.26 -3.87 4.05
C GLU A 45 -6.14 -4.09 5.29
N VAL A 46 -7.27 -3.38 5.37
CA VAL A 46 -8.19 -3.39 6.52
C VAL A 46 -9.50 -4.16 6.26
N ALA A 47 -9.69 -4.61 5.03
CA ALA A 47 -10.64 -5.62 4.58
C ALA A 47 -10.16 -6.17 3.22
N PRO A 48 -10.72 -7.28 2.68
CA PRO A 48 -10.25 -7.84 1.41
C PRO A 48 -10.21 -6.79 0.29
N ASN A 49 -8.99 -6.52 -0.22
CA ASN A 49 -8.69 -5.50 -1.23
C ASN A 49 -9.11 -4.05 -0.88
N ARG A 50 -9.33 -3.75 0.41
CA ARG A 50 -9.56 -2.38 0.91
C ARG A 50 -8.38 -1.92 1.74
N TYR A 51 -7.76 -0.82 1.32
CA TYR A 51 -6.58 -0.26 1.96
C TYR A 51 -6.90 1.09 2.59
N GLU A 52 -6.43 1.29 3.82
CA GLU A 52 -6.52 2.56 4.53
C GLU A 52 -5.13 3.12 4.83
N TYR A 53 -4.98 4.43 4.70
CA TYR A 53 -3.73 5.15 4.87
C TYR A 53 -3.76 5.95 6.17
N ILE A 54 -2.61 6.03 6.84
CA ILE A 54 -2.47 6.83 8.05
C ILE A 54 -2.30 8.29 7.63
N PHE A 55 -3.28 9.13 7.98
CA PHE A 55 -3.23 10.58 7.82
C PHE A 55 -3.13 11.31 9.17
N ASP A 56 -3.68 10.71 10.22
CA ASP A 56 -3.59 11.20 11.58
C ASP A 56 -3.15 10.08 12.56
N GLU A 57 -2.62 10.50 13.70
CA GLU A 57 -2.14 9.58 14.73
C GLU A 57 -3.31 8.88 15.47
N GLN A 58 -4.51 9.47 15.45
CA GLN A 58 -5.68 8.95 16.16
C GLN A 58 -6.23 7.68 15.50
N ASP A 59 -6.20 7.62 14.16
CA ASP A 59 -6.65 6.47 13.37
C ASP A 59 -5.60 5.37 13.26
N THR A 60 -4.33 5.65 13.61
CA THR A 60 -3.23 4.67 13.51
C THR A 60 -3.55 3.36 14.22
N GLN A 61 -4.01 3.42 15.47
CA GLN A 61 -4.30 2.20 16.25
C GLN A 61 -5.49 1.42 15.69
N LYS A 62 -6.51 2.15 15.20
CA LYS A 62 -7.70 1.57 14.57
C LYS A 62 -7.33 0.83 13.28
N ILE A 63 -6.60 1.50 12.38
CA ILE A 63 -6.13 0.93 11.10
C ILE A 63 -5.30 -0.33 11.35
N ARG A 64 -4.31 -0.27 12.27
CA ARG A 64 -3.48 -1.43 12.63
C ARG A 64 -4.31 -2.60 13.17
N THR A 65 -5.29 -2.32 14.02
CA THR A 65 -6.17 -3.35 14.59
C THR A 65 -7.03 -4.01 13.49
N MET A 66 -7.56 -3.22 12.56
CA MET A 66 -8.35 -3.74 11.44
C MET A 66 -7.49 -4.55 10.47
N ALA A 67 -6.25 -4.12 10.21
CA ALA A 67 -5.32 -4.84 9.36
C ALA A 67 -4.94 -6.20 9.95
N ALA A 68 -4.60 -6.24 11.24
CA ALA A 68 -4.31 -7.50 11.95
C ALA A 68 -5.48 -8.49 11.88
N LYS A 69 -6.72 -8.00 12.10
CA LYS A 69 -7.94 -8.81 11.96
C LYS A 69 -8.14 -9.30 10.53
N THR A 70 -7.83 -8.49 9.54
CA THR A 70 -7.99 -8.84 8.12
C THR A 70 -7.06 -9.97 7.73
N VAL A 71 -5.80 -9.92 8.15
CA VAL A 71 -4.83 -11.01 7.93
C VAL A 71 -5.31 -12.30 8.62
N ALA A 72 -5.72 -12.21 9.89
CA ALA A 72 -6.20 -13.37 10.65
C ALA A 72 -7.44 -14.03 10.00
N ASN A 73 -8.35 -13.24 9.42
CA ASN A 73 -9.60 -13.73 8.84
C ASN A 73 -9.49 -14.17 7.38
N SER A 74 -8.47 -13.72 6.64
CA SER A 74 -8.31 -13.98 5.21
C SER A 74 -7.55 -15.27 4.90
N GLY A 75 -6.94 -15.91 5.91
CA GLY A 75 -6.05 -17.06 5.70
C GLY A 75 -4.75 -16.70 4.98
N LEU A 76 -4.46 -15.40 4.82
CA LEU A 76 -3.22 -14.93 4.24
C LEU A 76 -2.06 -15.21 5.20
N ILE A 77 -0.93 -15.61 4.61
CA ILE A 77 0.30 -15.91 5.35
C ILE A 77 0.98 -14.60 5.83
N SER A 78 0.76 -13.50 5.11
CA SER A 78 1.39 -12.23 5.38
C SER A 78 0.47 -11.03 5.13
N PRO A 79 0.70 -9.89 5.83
CA PRO A 79 0.00 -8.66 5.55
C PRO A 79 0.30 -8.14 4.15
N ARG A 80 -0.72 -7.58 3.50
CA ARG A 80 -0.61 -6.84 2.24
C ARG A 80 -0.69 -5.35 2.50
N TYR A 81 0.07 -4.60 1.72
CA TYR A 81 0.12 -3.14 1.76
C TYR A 81 -0.07 -2.59 0.35
N GLN A 82 -0.68 -1.42 0.23
CA GLN A 82 -0.79 -0.72 -1.04
C GLN A 82 0.09 0.52 -1.03
N ILE A 83 0.96 0.68 -2.02
CA ILE A 83 1.68 1.93 -2.25
C ILE A 83 0.64 3.01 -2.56
N HIS A 84 0.72 4.15 -1.88
CA HIS A 84 -0.27 5.21 -2.06
C HIS A 84 -0.32 5.71 -3.52
N PRO A 85 -1.52 5.88 -4.12
CA PRO A 85 -1.67 6.21 -5.55
C PRO A 85 -0.90 7.44 -6.02
N ALA A 86 -0.74 8.44 -5.14
CA ALA A 86 0.04 9.64 -5.43
C ALA A 86 1.51 9.36 -5.82
N PHE A 87 2.08 8.21 -5.44
CA PHE A 87 3.45 7.83 -5.79
C PHE A 87 3.52 6.96 -7.05
N HIS A 88 2.40 6.50 -7.62
CA HIS A 88 2.43 5.56 -8.74
C HIS A 88 3.10 6.15 -9.99
N SER A 89 2.84 7.43 -10.29
CA SER A 89 3.46 8.12 -11.42
C SER A 89 4.97 8.30 -11.21
N TYR A 90 5.39 8.60 -9.98
CA TYR A 90 6.81 8.76 -9.63
C TYR A 90 7.58 7.43 -9.63
N LEU A 91 6.91 6.35 -9.25
CA LEU A 91 7.48 5.00 -9.18
C LEU A 91 7.26 4.18 -10.45
N GLU A 92 6.58 4.73 -11.47
CA GLU A 92 6.21 3.99 -12.69
C GLU A 92 5.46 2.67 -12.40
N VAL A 93 4.66 2.66 -11.32
CA VAL A 93 3.88 1.50 -10.86
C VAL A 93 2.63 1.38 -11.74
N THR A 94 2.59 0.39 -12.62
CA THR A 94 1.40 0.07 -13.42
C THR A 94 0.48 -0.88 -12.66
N GLY A 95 -0.22 -0.37 -11.66
CA GLY A 95 -1.40 -1.01 -11.08
C GLY A 95 -2.64 -0.26 -11.56
N LYS A 96 -3.57 -0.92 -12.25
CA LYS A 96 -4.90 -0.34 -12.45
C LYS A 96 -5.50 -0.07 -11.07
N ALA A 97 -5.47 1.19 -10.63
CA ALA A 97 -6.45 1.72 -9.71
C ALA A 97 -7.78 1.71 -10.46
N ASP A 98 -8.35 0.52 -10.67
CA ASP A 98 -9.71 0.43 -11.18
C ASP A 98 -10.61 1.00 -10.08
N GLU A 99 -11.25 2.12 -10.43
CA GLU A 99 -12.48 2.62 -9.83
C GLU A 99 -12.37 3.23 -8.43
N LEU A 100 -11.58 4.29 -8.29
CA LEU A 100 -11.94 5.41 -7.40
C LEU A 100 -12.17 6.68 -8.21
N THR A 101 -13.28 6.72 -8.94
CA THR A 101 -13.91 8.00 -9.28
C THR A 101 -15.39 7.78 -9.58
N GLY A 102 -16.25 8.21 -8.67
CA GLY A 102 -17.63 8.60 -8.96
C GLY A 102 -17.69 9.86 -9.83
N GLN A 103 -16.85 9.95 -10.86
CA GLN A 103 -16.92 10.98 -11.88
C GLN A 103 -17.56 10.36 -13.12
N LEU A 104 -18.80 10.75 -13.38
CA LEU A 104 -19.44 10.55 -14.67
C LEU A 104 -18.53 11.14 -15.76
N PRO A 105 -18.20 10.38 -16.82
CA PRO A 105 -17.48 10.93 -17.96
C PRO A 105 -18.35 12.03 -18.58
N ILE A 106 -17.85 13.26 -18.59
CA ILE A 106 -18.47 14.35 -19.35
C ILE A 106 -18.21 14.04 -20.83
N PRO A 107 -19.23 13.77 -21.66
CA PRO A 107 -19.02 13.67 -23.08
C PRO A 107 -18.62 15.05 -23.60
N LEU A 108 -17.41 15.16 -24.14
CA LEU A 108 -17.03 16.32 -24.94
C LEU A 108 -17.76 16.21 -26.28
N SER A 109 -18.88 16.92 -26.41
CA SER A 109 -19.48 17.20 -27.71
C SER A 109 -18.51 18.08 -28.49
N VAL A 110 -18.04 17.55 -29.62
CA VAL A 110 -17.42 18.33 -30.69
C VAL A 110 -18.49 18.55 -31.75
N ASP A 111 -18.73 19.83 -32.08
CA ASP A 111 -19.63 20.30 -33.14
C ASP A 111 -19.20 19.83 -34.54
#